data_AF-M1CFM6-F1
#
_entry.id   AF-M1CFM6-F1
#
_cell.length_a   1.000
_cell.length_b   1.000
_cell.length_c   1.000
_cell.angle_alpha   90.00
_cell.angle_beta   90.00
_cell.angle_gamma   90.00
#
_symmetry.space_group_name_H-M   'P 1'
#
loop_
_entity.id
_entity.type
_entity.pdbx_description
1 polymer ?
#
loop_
_entity_poly.entity_id
_entity_poly.type
_entity_poly.pdbx_seq_one_letter_code
_entity_poly.pdbx_strand_id
1 'polypeptide(L)'
;MLRERVFHFAKESVAKLKAKANLEMSTTKISSLQAVLAHVWRSVIRCRRLDLSEETTFEVSIDMRERLNPPLPEGFFGNAICPATVTIKTGELLEHEFGWAALQINETIALHDQEKLKCIYESWMNDPEVVKLGDLPSNYFMLNNSPRFDFYKYDFGWGKPITHRGGIGNMLEGKITVSPGQEEGSMILEICLSSETIQALEEDVIFGEFVTTLVVGLERTIRARI
;
A
#
# COMPACT_ATOMS: atom_id res chain seq x y z
N MET A 1 17.92 -8.14 8.26
CA MET A 1 17.98 -8.47 6.79
C MET A 1 16.59 -8.27 6.22
N LEU A 2 16.44 -7.76 4.99
CA LEU A 2 15.11 -7.56 4.38
C LEU A 2 14.57 -8.88 3.84
N ARG A 3 13.27 -9.12 4.07
CA ARG A 3 12.51 -10.27 3.57
C ARG A 3 11.25 -9.76 2.87
N GLU A 4 11.02 -10.22 1.65
CA GLU A 4 9.77 -9.98 0.94
C GLU A 4 8.86 -11.20 1.14
N ARG A 5 7.60 -10.95 1.53
CA ARG A 5 6.61 -11.98 1.80
C ARG A 5 5.29 -11.67 1.11
N VAL A 6 4.65 -12.72 0.61
CA VAL A 6 3.38 -12.63 -0.13
C VAL A 6 2.23 -13.06 0.76
N PHE A 7 1.24 -12.19 0.89
CA PHE A 7 0.01 -12.43 1.65
C PHE A 7 -1.19 -12.37 0.72
N HIS A 8 -2.05 -13.39 0.79
CA HIS A 8 -3.28 -13.44 0.00
C HIS A 8 -4.50 -13.09 0.87
N PHE A 9 -5.20 -12.03 0.47
CA PHE A 9 -6.48 -11.62 1.02
C PHE A 9 -7.58 -12.09 0.08
N ALA A 10 -8.29 -13.16 0.46
CA ALA A 10 -9.45 -13.64 -0.29
C ALA A 10 -10.53 -12.57 -0.39
N LYS A 11 -11.39 -12.72 -1.40
CA LYS A 11 -12.49 -11.78 -1.69
C LYS A 11 -13.36 -11.50 -0.47
N GLU A 12 -13.68 -12.52 0.31
CA GLU A 12 -14.48 -12.40 1.53
C GLU A 12 -13.75 -11.58 2.59
N SER A 13 -12.45 -11.81 2.78
CA SER A 13 -11.63 -11.03 3.72
C SER A 13 -11.56 -9.56 3.33
N VAL A 14 -11.33 -9.28 2.04
CA VAL A 14 -11.32 -7.92 1.50
C VAL A 14 -12.67 -7.23 1.71
N ALA A 15 -13.77 -7.91 1.40
CA ALA A 15 -15.12 -7.40 1.59
C ALA A 15 -15.43 -7.14 3.08
N LYS A 16 -15.04 -8.06 3.97
CA LYS A 16 -15.19 -7.91 5.42
C LYS A 16 -14.40 -6.72 5.96
N LEU A 17 -13.13 -6.57 5.57
CA LEU A 17 -12.30 -5.42 5.96
C LEU A 17 -12.92 -4.11 5.50
N LYS A 18 -13.37 -4.03 4.25
CA LYS A 18 -14.05 -2.83 3.73
C LYS A 18 -15.32 -2.52 4.53
N ALA A 19 -16.19 -3.51 4.74
CA ALA A 19 -17.44 -3.32 5.46
C ALA A 19 -17.20 -2.87 6.90
N LYS A 20 -16.25 -3.51 7.60
CA LYS A 20 -15.88 -3.17 8.96
C LYS A 20 -15.31 -1.76 9.07
N ALA A 21 -14.37 -1.37 8.21
CA ALA A 21 -13.80 -0.02 8.21
C ALA A 21 -14.86 1.07 7.99
N ASN A 22 -15.77 0.83 7.04
CA ASN A 22 -16.87 1.76 6.76
C ASN A 22 -17.87 1.84 7.93
N LEU A 23 -18.14 0.73 8.61
CA LEU A 23 -19.00 0.68 9.79
C LEU A 23 -18.37 1.45 10.97
N GLU A 24 -17.10 1.18 11.27
CA GLU A 24 -16.33 1.87 12.34
C GLU A 24 -16.38 3.39 12.17
N MET A 25 -16.26 3.87 10.92
CA MET A 25 -16.25 5.31 10.61
C MET A 25 -17.60 5.87 10.16
N SER A 26 -18.68 5.09 10.26
CA SER A 26 -20.04 5.52 9.86
C SER A 26 -20.07 6.17 8.46
N THR A 27 -19.37 5.57 7.49
CA THR A 27 -19.19 6.10 6.13
C THR A 27 -19.37 5.01 5.08
N THR A 28 -19.32 5.38 3.81
CA THR A 28 -19.30 4.44 2.67
C THR A 28 -18.15 4.73 1.69
N LYS A 29 -17.31 5.72 2.03
CA LYS A 29 -16.26 6.25 1.15
C LYS A 29 -14.97 5.42 1.16
N ILE A 30 -14.76 4.59 2.19
CA ILE A 30 -13.53 3.80 2.33
C ILE A 30 -13.56 2.65 1.32
N SER A 31 -12.57 2.63 0.44
CA SER A 31 -12.39 1.58 -0.57
C SER A 31 -11.79 0.30 0.03
N SER A 32 -11.92 -0.82 -0.70
CA SER A 32 -11.30 -2.09 -0.31
C SER A 32 -9.79 -1.97 -0.14
N LEU A 33 -9.13 -1.24 -1.05
CA LEU A 33 -7.69 -1.02 -1.00
C LEU A 33 -7.29 -0.27 0.27
N GLN A 34 -7.98 0.83 0.58
CA GLN A 34 -7.73 1.63 1.78
C GLN A 34 -7.90 0.82 3.07
N ALA A 35 -8.97 0.01 3.15
CA ALA A 35 -9.21 -0.84 4.32
C ALA A 35 -8.11 -1.90 4.51
N VAL A 36 -7.67 -2.56 3.42
CA VAL A 36 -6.58 -3.55 3.47
C VAL A 36 -5.25 -2.89 3.86
N LEU A 37 -4.90 -1.75 3.26
CA LEU A 37 -3.66 -1.04 3.57
C LEU A 37 -3.62 -0.54 5.02
N ALA A 38 -4.73 0.00 5.53
CA ALA A 38 -4.82 0.41 6.93
C ALA A 38 -4.67 -0.78 7.90
N HIS A 39 -5.29 -1.92 7.58
CA HIS A 39 -5.16 -3.13 8.37
C HIS A 39 -3.69 -3.63 8.40
N VAL A 40 -3.01 -3.61 7.25
CA VAL A 40 -1.59 -3.97 7.13
C VAL A 40 -0.72 -2.98 7.91
N TRP A 41 -0.88 -1.68 7.67
CA TRP A 41 -0.08 -0.64 8.30
C TRP A 41 -0.14 -0.72 9.82
N ARG A 42 -1.35 -0.77 10.38
CA ARG A 42 -1.57 -0.88 11.82
C ARG A 42 -1.02 -2.20 12.38
N SER A 43 -1.11 -3.31 11.64
CA SER A 43 -0.57 -4.60 12.08
C SER A 43 0.95 -4.61 12.10
N VAL A 44 1.61 -4.01 11.09
CA VAL A 44 3.07 -3.89 11.09
C VAL A 44 3.56 -3.01 12.23
N ILE A 45 2.93 -1.86 12.47
CA ILE A 45 3.30 -0.97 13.58
C ILE A 45 3.12 -1.65 14.94
N ARG A 46 2.02 -2.41 15.13
CA ARG A 46 1.81 -3.24 16.32
C ARG A 46 2.94 -4.27 16.49
N CYS A 47 3.34 -4.96 15.42
CA CYS A 47 4.39 -5.98 15.45
C CYS A 47 5.78 -5.40 15.77
N ARG A 48 6.07 -4.17 15.32
CA ARG A 48 7.36 -3.50 15.58
C ARG A 48 7.53 -3.02 17.02
N ARG A 49 6.44 -2.83 17.78
CA ARG A 49 6.46 -2.40 19.19
C ARG A 49 7.32 -1.14 19.42
N LEU A 50 7.15 -0.17 18.52
CA LEU A 50 7.86 1.12 18.52
C LEU A 50 7.43 1.97 19.71
N ASP A 51 8.22 3.01 20.02
CA ASP A 51 7.77 4.02 20.98
C ASP A 51 6.51 4.72 20.44
N LEU A 52 5.52 4.94 21.30
CA LEU A 52 4.22 5.50 20.93
C LEU A 52 4.29 6.97 20.47
N SER A 53 5.41 7.65 20.72
CA SER A 53 5.70 9.00 20.27
C SER A 53 6.39 9.07 18.92
N GLU A 54 6.91 7.95 18.39
CA GLU A 54 7.49 7.88 17.05
C GLU A 54 6.42 8.17 15.98
N GLU A 55 6.86 8.73 14.87
CA GLU A 55 6.02 8.92 13.69
C GLU A 55 6.09 7.69 12.78
N THR A 56 4.99 7.46 12.06
CA THR A 56 4.95 6.56 10.93
C THR A 56 4.24 7.25 9.77
N THR A 57 4.76 7.03 8.56
CA THR A 57 4.24 7.63 7.35
C THR A 57 3.78 6.55 6.39
N PHE A 58 2.60 6.75 5.80
CA PHE A 58 2.11 5.91 4.71
C PHE A 58 1.92 6.77 3.45
N GLU A 59 2.67 6.45 2.40
CA GLU A 59 2.55 7.08 1.10
C GLU A 59 1.69 6.24 0.15
N VAL A 60 0.75 6.91 -0.51
CA VAL A 60 -0.04 6.35 -1.61
C VAL A 60 0.23 7.14 -2.89
N SER A 61 0.47 6.43 -3.98
CA SER A 61 0.59 7.00 -5.32
C SER A 61 -0.79 7.14 -5.96
N ILE A 62 -1.19 8.36 -6.31
CA ILE A 62 -2.48 8.68 -6.90
C ILE A 62 -2.36 8.84 -8.41
N ASP A 63 -3.17 8.12 -9.17
CA ASP A 63 -3.28 8.34 -10.62
C ASP A 63 -4.04 9.64 -10.90
N MET A 64 -3.35 10.58 -11.55
CA MET A 64 -3.86 11.92 -11.85
C MET A 64 -4.51 12.02 -13.23
N ARG A 65 -4.46 10.97 -14.07
CA ARG A 65 -4.95 11.03 -15.45
C ARG A 65 -6.40 11.49 -15.57
N GLU A 66 -7.28 10.94 -14.75
CA GLU A 66 -8.70 11.29 -14.73
C GLU A 66 -9.03 12.49 -13.83
N ARG A 67 -8.08 12.95 -13.01
CA ARG A 67 -8.28 14.05 -12.04
C ARG A 67 -7.95 15.43 -12.60
N LEU A 68 -7.26 15.48 -13.74
CA LEU A 68 -6.96 16.71 -14.44
C LEU A 68 -8.16 17.18 -15.25
N ASN A 69 -8.23 18.48 -15.50
CA ASN A 69 -9.24 19.15 -16.30
C ASN A 69 -8.57 19.99 -17.40
N PRO A 70 -8.64 19.55 -18.67
CA PRO A 70 -9.26 18.30 -19.13
C PRO A 70 -8.49 17.05 -18.66
N PRO A 71 -9.14 15.87 -18.56
CA PRO A 71 -8.44 14.62 -18.29
C PRO A 71 -7.35 14.34 -19.32
N LEU A 72 -6.31 13.62 -18.92
CA LEU A 72 -5.28 13.19 -19.86
C LEU A 72 -5.86 12.22 -20.89
N PRO A 73 -5.37 12.25 -22.14
CA PRO A 73 -5.88 11.38 -23.20
C PRO A 73 -5.78 9.90 -22.85
N GLU A 74 -6.74 9.12 -23.34
CA GLU A 74 -6.65 7.67 -23.32
C GLU A 74 -5.35 7.23 -24.05
N GLY A 75 -4.59 6.33 -23.43
CA GLY A 75 -3.29 5.89 -23.95
C GLY A 75 -2.11 6.82 -23.65
N PHE A 76 -2.27 7.83 -22.77
CA PHE A 76 -1.15 8.62 -22.28
C PHE A 76 -0.06 7.71 -21.67
N PHE A 77 1.10 7.67 -22.34
CA PHE A 77 2.20 6.76 -22.03
C PHE A 77 3.08 7.24 -20.87
N GLY A 78 3.06 8.54 -20.56
CA GLY A 78 3.92 9.13 -19.53
C GLY A 78 3.46 8.85 -18.10
N ASN A 79 4.23 9.35 -17.13
CA ASN A 79 3.88 9.34 -15.72
C ASN A 79 2.95 10.51 -15.39
N ALA A 80 1.86 10.22 -14.68
CA ALA A 80 0.90 11.20 -14.16
C ALA A 80 0.45 10.73 -12.78
N ILE A 81 1.39 10.72 -11.84
CA ILE A 81 1.20 10.21 -10.48
C ILE A 81 1.51 11.33 -9.49
N CYS A 82 0.67 11.48 -8.47
CA CYS A 82 0.94 12.36 -7.34
C CYS A 82 1.13 11.51 -6.07
N PRO A 83 2.29 11.56 -5.39
CA PRO A 83 2.43 10.96 -4.08
C PRO A 83 1.57 11.75 -3.07
N ALA A 84 0.98 11.03 -2.12
CA ALA A 84 0.22 11.60 -1.04
C ALA A 84 0.55 10.85 0.24
N THR A 85 0.93 11.58 1.29
CA THR A 85 1.45 11.00 2.54
C THR A 85 0.50 11.26 3.70
N VAL A 86 0.38 10.25 4.57
CA VAL A 86 -0.26 10.35 5.88
C VAL A 86 0.82 10.10 6.93
N THR A 87 1.14 11.11 7.74
CA THR A 87 2.08 10.97 8.86
C THR A 87 1.33 11.13 10.17
N ILE A 88 1.46 10.15 11.06
CA ILE A 88 0.77 10.10 12.35
C ILE A 88 1.69 9.46 13.39
N LYS A 89 1.38 9.65 14.67
CA LYS A 89 2.09 8.96 15.75
C LYS A 89 1.70 7.48 15.80
N THR A 90 2.66 6.61 16.10
CA THR A 90 2.42 5.18 16.26
C THR A 90 1.39 4.90 17.36
N GLY A 91 1.42 5.64 18.47
CA GLY A 91 0.44 5.55 19.55
C GLY A 91 -0.98 5.88 19.09
N GLU A 92 -1.14 6.98 18.35
CA GLU A 92 -2.42 7.42 17.79
C GLU A 92 -2.98 6.38 16.80
N LEU A 93 -2.14 5.86 15.92
CA LEU A 93 -2.53 4.79 14.98
C LEU A 93 -3.03 3.53 15.70
N LEU A 94 -2.41 3.17 16.82
CA LEU A 94 -2.74 1.96 17.59
C LEU A 94 -3.93 2.16 18.54
N GLU A 95 -4.15 3.38 19.04
CA GLU A 95 -5.28 3.73 19.90
C GLU A 95 -6.61 3.66 19.13
N HIS A 96 -6.62 4.11 17.87
CA HIS A 96 -7.81 4.04 17.01
C HIS A 96 -8.02 2.67 16.35
N GLU A 97 -9.25 2.41 15.93
CA GLU A 97 -9.59 1.30 15.05
C GLU A 97 -8.95 1.47 13.66
N PHE A 98 -8.76 0.36 12.93
CA PHE A 98 -8.12 0.42 11.61
C PHE A 98 -8.97 1.17 10.57
N GLY A 99 -10.30 1.25 10.75
CA GLY A 99 -11.18 2.06 9.91
C GLY A 99 -10.82 3.55 9.96
N TRP A 100 -10.38 4.06 11.10
CA TRP A 100 -9.91 5.45 11.23
C TRP A 100 -8.66 5.69 10.36
N ALA A 101 -7.67 4.79 10.42
CA ALA A 101 -6.48 4.88 9.58
C ALA A 101 -6.85 4.78 8.08
N ALA A 102 -7.83 3.94 7.72
CA ALA A 102 -8.33 3.85 6.36
C ALA A 102 -9.02 5.15 5.91
N LEU A 103 -9.71 5.84 6.82
CA LEU A 103 -10.30 7.15 6.57
C LEU A 103 -9.23 8.23 6.38
N GLN A 104 -8.16 8.23 7.18
CA GLN A 104 -7.03 9.16 6.99
C GLN A 104 -6.42 9.02 5.59
N ILE A 105 -6.21 7.78 5.11
CA ILE A 105 -5.76 7.55 3.73
C ILE A 105 -6.80 8.06 2.72
N ASN A 106 -8.09 7.86 2.98
CA ASN A 106 -9.16 8.32 2.09
C ASN A 106 -9.21 9.85 1.95
N GLU A 107 -9.21 10.56 3.07
CA GLU A 107 -9.27 12.02 3.13
C GLU A 107 -8.03 12.63 2.48
N THR A 108 -6.84 12.10 2.78
CA THR A 108 -5.60 12.53 2.13
C THR A 108 -5.67 12.34 0.61
N ILE A 109 -6.16 11.21 0.10
CA ILE A 109 -6.34 11.01 -1.35
C ILE A 109 -7.37 12.00 -1.94
N ALA A 110 -8.43 12.32 -1.20
CA ALA A 110 -9.45 13.25 -1.66
C ALA A 110 -8.92 14.69 -1.79
N LEU A 111 -7.97 15.09 -0.93
CA LEU A 111 -7.33 16.41 -0.95
C LEU A 111 -6.31 16.60 -2.10
N HIS A 112 -5.95 15.54 -2.82
CA HIS A 112 -5.01 15.61 -3.95
C HIS A 112 -5.75 15.70 -5.28
N ASP A 113 -6.23 16.89 -5.57
CA ASP A 113 -6.86 17.26 -6.84
C ASP A 113 -5.86 17.98 -7.78
N GLN A 114 -6.37 18.53 -8.89
CA GLN A 114 -5.56 19.27 -9.84
C GLN A 114 -4.90 20.51 -9.23
N GLU A 115 -5.58 21.24 -8.34
CA GLU A 115 -5.04 22.46 -7.73
C GLU A 115 -3.87 22.10 -6.82
N LYS A 116 -4.05 21.06 -5.99
CA LYS A 116 -2.97 20.55 -5.13
C LYS A 116 -1.76 20.10 -5.95
N LEU A 117 -1.98 19.36 -7.05
CA LEU A 117 -0.89 18.93 -7.94
C LEU A 117 -0.15 20.12 -8.54
N LYS A 118 -0.88 21.15 -8.99
CA LYS A 118 -0.28 22.35 -9.54
C LYS A 118 0.61 23.05 -8.51
N CYS A 119 0.13 23.20 -7.26
CA CYS A 119 0.95 23.77 -6.19
C CYS A 119 2.22 22.95 -5.91
N ILE A 120 2.11 21.62 -5.88
CA ILE A 120 3.27 20.73 -5.70
C ILE A 120 4.28 20.94 -6.84
N TYR A 121 3.80 20.97 -8.08
CA TYR A 121 4.66 21.15 -9.25
C TYR A 121 5.32 22.53 -9.28
N GLU A 122 4.58 23.60 -8.99
CA GLU A 122 5.11 24.96 -8.91
C GLU A 122 6.15 25.09 -7.79
N SER A 123 5.91 24.49 -6.63
CA SER A 123 6.86 24.45 -5.53
C SER A 123 8.15 23.74 -5.95
N TRP A 124 8.04 22.57 -6.60
CA TRP A 124 9.20 21.81 -7.07
C TRP A 124 9.96 22.54 -8.17
N MET A 125 9.28 23.26 -9.08
CA MET A 125 9.94 24.08 -10.10
C MET A 125 10.75 25.24 -9.50
N ASN A 126 10.33 25.77 -8.35
CA ASN A 126 11.04 26.84 -7.66
C ASN A 126 12.23 26.33 -6.85
N ASP A 127 12.11 25.15 -6.23
CA ASP A 127 13.17 24.51 -5.45
C ASP A 127 13.20 22.99 -5.74
N PRO A 128 13.87 22.58 -6.84
CA PRO A 128 13.83 21.21 -7.30
C PRO A 128 14.68 20.31 -6.41
N GLU A 129 14.00 19.54 -5.56
CA GLU A 129 14.63 18.51 -4.74
C GLU A 129 14.42 17.12 -5.34
N VAL A 130 15.46 16.28 -5.26
CA VAL A 130 15.38 14.86 -5.59
C VAL A 130 15.49 14.08 -4.30
N VAL A 131 14.35 13.59 -3.81
CA VAL A 131 14.29 12.75 -2.61
C VAL A 131 15.10 11.48 -2.84
N LYS A 132 16.13 11.26 -2.02
CA LYS A 132 16.89 10.01 -2.06
C LYS A 132 16.24 9.00 -1.12
N LEU A 133 16.35 7.73 -1.49
CA LEU A 133 15.77 6.65 -0.71
C LEU A 133 16.31 6.56 0.73
N GLY A 134 17.55 6.99 0.96
CA GLY A 134 18.16 7.04 2.28
C GLY A 134 17.66 8.18 3.16
N ASP A 135 16.95 9.16 2.60
CA ASP A 135 16.44 10.33 3.31
C ASP A 135 14.99 10.11 3.79
N LEU A 136 14.40 8.95 3.47
CA LEU A 136 13.05 8.61 3.92
C LEU A 136 13.01 8.49 5.45
N PRO A 137 11.95 9.00 6.11
CA PRO A 137 11.76 8.85 7.54
C PRO A 137 11.80 7.38 7.99
N SER A 138 12.09 7.18 9.27
CA SER A 138 11.86 5.87 9.89
C SER A 138 10.38 5.51 9.84
N ASN A 139 10.06 4.22 9.77
CA ASN A 139 8.67 3.72 9.71
C ASN A 139 7.84 4.28 8.54
N TYR A 140 8.50 4.50 7.41
CA TYR A 140 7.88 4.93 6.16
C TYR A 140 7.41 3.72 5.34
N PHE A 141 6.17 3.77 4.87
CA PHE A 141 5.54 2.76 4.03
C PHE A 141 5.15 3.35 2.69
N MET A 142 5.36 2.60 1.62
CA MET A 142 5.04 3.05 0.27
C MET A 142 4.19 2.01 -0.43
N LEU A 143 3.00 2.44 -0.86
CA LEU A 143 2.16 1.66 -1.76
C LEU A 143 2.74 1.72 -3.17
N ASN A 144 2.98 0.53 -3.72
CA ASN A 144 3.24 0.35 -5.13
C ASN A 144 2.11 -0.45 -5.78
N ASN A 145 1.78 -0.09 -7.03
CA ASN A 145 0.74 -0.74 -7.83
C ASN A 145 -0.68 -0.63 -7.23
N SER A 146 -1.68 -1.20 -7.90
CA SER A 146 -3.09 -1.16 -7.51
C SER A 146 -3.83 -2.39 -8.03
N PRO A 147 -4.85 -2.90 -7.31
CA PRO A 147 -5.68 -4.01 -7.78
C PRO A 147 -6.45 -3.68 -9.07
N ARG A 148 -6.53 -2.40 -9.48
CA ARG A 148 -7.13 -1.97 -10.75
C ARG A 148 -6.32 -2.39 -11.97
N PHE A 149 -5.02 -2.63 -11.80
CA PHE A 149 -4.16 -3.12 -12.88
C PHE A 149 -4.34 -4.62 -13.01
N ASP A 150 -5.43 -5.02 -13.68
CA ASP A 150 -5.74 -6.42 -13.93
C ASP A 150 -4.80 -7.02 -14.99
N PHE A 151 -3.83 -7.79 -14.52
CA PHE A 151 -2.89 -8.52 -15.37
C PHE A 151 -3.53 -9.79 -15.96
N TYR A 152 -4.56 -10.35 -15.33
CA TYR A 152 -5.18 -11.62 -15.75
C TYR A 152 -6.01 -11.49 -17.03
N LYS A 153 -6.31 -10.26 -17.46
CA LYS A 153 -6.99 -9.99 -18.74
C LYS A 153 -6.10 -10.19 -19.97
N TYR A 154 -4.78 -10.24 -19.80
CA TYR A 154 -3.85 -10.35 -20.93
C TYR A 154 -3.53 -11.82 -21.23
N ASP A 155 -4.04 -12.34 -22.34
CA ASP A 155 -3.70 -13.67 -22.87
C ASP A 155 -2.91 -13.50 -24.18
N PHE A 156 -1.67 -13.99 -24.19
CA PHE A 156 -0.78 -13.91 -25.34
C PHE A 156 -0.83 -15.16 -26.25
N GLY A 157 -1.81 -16.05 -26.03
CA GLY A 157 -2.01 -17.29 -26.79
C GLY A 157 -1.70 -18.57 -26.04
N TRP A 158 -1.31 -18.48 -24.76
CA TRP A 158 -0.98 -19.63 -23.90
C TRP A 158 -1.93 -19.77 -22.70
N GLY A 159 -3.00 -18.99 -22.66
CA GLY A 159 -3.90 -18.90 -21.52
C GLY A 159 -3.60 -17.71 -20.62
N LYS A 160 -4.51 -17.47 -19.67
CA LYS A 160 -4.39 -16.38 -18.70
C LYS A 160 -3.19 -16.59 -17.76
N PRO A 161 -2.58 -15.51 -17.25
CA PRO A 161 -1.55 -15.60 -16.21
C PRO A 161 -2.02 -16.40 -14.99
N ILE A 162 -1.12 -17.17 -14.39
CA ILE A 162 -1.39 -17.90 -13.15
C ILE A 162 -1.20 -16.97 -11.94
N THR A 163 -0.19 -16.10 -11.98
CA THR A 163 0.10 -15.15 -10.91
C THR A 163 0.96 -13.99 -11.41
N HIS A 164 0.87 -12.84 -10.72
CA HIS A 164 1.78 -11.70 -10.86
C HIS A 164 2.74 -11.63 -9.65
N ARG A 165 4.02 -11.30 -9.88
CA ARG A 165 5.03 -11.14 -8.82
C ARG A 165 6.01 -10.03 -9.16
N GLY A 166 6.44 -9.31 -8.14
CA GLY A 166 7.52 -8.35 -8.21
C GLY A 166 8.88 -8.99 -8.51
N GLY A 167 9.75 -8.23 -9.17
CA GLY A 167 11.16 -8.58 -9.36
C GLY A 167 12.00 -8.31 -8.11
N ILE A 168 13.05 -9.11 -7.91
CA ILE A 168 13.93 -9.11 -6.72
C ILE A 168 14.71 -7.79 -6.56
N GLY A 169 14.99 -7.08 -7.66
CA GLY A 169 15.81 -5.86 -7.65
C GLY A 169 15.21 -4.64 -6.95
N ASN A 170 13.93 -4.70 -6.55
CA ASN A 170 13.19 -3.56 -6.03
C ASN A 170 12.82 -3.71 -4.54
N MET A 171 13.54 -4.51 -3.76
CA MET A 171 13.28 -4.68 -2.32
C MET A 171 13.67 -3.42 -1.55
N LEU A 172 12.71 -2.88 -0.79
CA LEU A 172 12.84 -1.67 0.02
C LEU A 172 12.01 -1.88 1.29
N GLU A 173 12.56 -1.55 2.47
CA GLU A 173 11.82 -1.61 3.74
C GLU A 173 10.54 -0.75 3.65
N GLY A 174 9.42 -1.32 4.09
CA GLY A 174 8.13 -0.61 4.10
C GLY A 174 7.40 -0.60 2.74
N LYS A 175 8.02 -1.11 1.67
CA LYS A 175 7.36 -1.22 0.36
C LYS A 175 6.27 -2.30 0.41
N ILE A 176 5.07 -1.93 -0.02
CA ILE A 176 3.92 -2.83 -0.16
C ILE A 176 3.47 -2.77 -1.62
N THR A 177 3.60 -3.88 -2.36
CA THR A 177 3.07 -3.98 -3.73
C THR A 177 1.72 -4.71 -3.71
N VAL A 178 0.68 -4.07 -4.25
CA VAL A 178 -0.66 -4.67 -4.32
C VAL A 178 -0.97 -5.08 -5.76
N SER A 179 -1.43 -6.31 -5.93
CA SER A 179 -1.92 -6.85 -7.21
C SER A 179 -3.31 -7.46 -7.01
N PRO A 180 -4.14 -7.53 -8.07
CA PRO A 180 -5.35 -8.33 -7.98
C PRO A 180 -4.99 -9.81 -7.76
N GLY A 181 -5.81 -10.53 -7.00
CA GLY A 181 -5.75 -11.99 -7.00
C GLY A 181 -6.50 -12.58 -8.19
N GLN A 182 -6.40 -13.90 -8.36
CA GLN A 182 -7.02 -14.60 -9.49
C GLN A 182 -8.55 -14.54 -9.44
N GLU A 183 -9.12 -14.54 -8.23
CA GLU A 183 -10.54 -14.30 -8.02
C GLU A 183 -10.83 -12.80 -7.97
N GLU A 184 -11.82 -12.33 -8.72
CA GLU A 184 -12.24 -10.93 -8.70
C GLU A 184 -12.61 -10.47 -7.28
N GLY A 185 -11.97 -9.39 -6.83
CA GLY A 185 -12.17 -8.82 -5.49
C GLY A 185 -11.18 -9.34 -4.44
N SER A 186 -10.38 -10.37 -4.75
CA SER A 186 -9.23 -10.76 -3.93
C SER A 186 -8.00 -9.88 -4.20
N MET A 187 -7.07 -9.84 -3.25
CA MET A 187 -5.83 -9.06 -3.35
C MET A 187 -4.62 -9.90 -2.95
N ILE A 188 -3.52 -9.69 -3.65
CA ILE A 188 -2.20 -10.22 -3.30
C ILE A 188 -1.31 -9.06 -2.91
N LEU A 189 -0.73 -9.14 -1.72
CA LEU A 189 0.19 -8.15 -1.18
C LEU A 189 1.59 -8.74 -1.08
N GLU A 190 2.55 -8.13 -1.76
CA GLU A 190 3.98 -8.41 -1.59
C GLU A 190 4.56 -7.33 -0.67
N ILE A 191 4.91 -7.73 0.56
CA ILE A 191 5.34 -6.82 1.63
C ILE A 191 6.82 -7.05 1.90
N CYS A 192 7.63 -6.01 1.83
CA CYS A 192 9.06 -6.05 2.10
C CYS A 192 9.37 -5.34 3.42
N LEU A 193 9.79 -6.10 4.43
CA LEU A 193 10.10 -5.60 5.78
C LEU A 193 11.34 -6.33 6.34
N SER A 194 11.79 -5.92 7.52
CA SER A 194 12.79 -6.68 8.28
C SER A 194 12.29 -8.09 8.55
N SER A 195 13.22 -9.05 8.57
CA SER A 195 12.89 -10.47 8.78
C SER A 195 12.14 -10.69 10.09
N GLU A 196 12.54 -9.95 11.12
CA GLU A 196 11.95 -9.93 12.46
C GLU A 196 10.50 -9.44 12.41
N THR A 197 10.23 -8.37 11.65
CA THR A 197 8.87 -7.83 11.49
C THR A 197 7.98 -8.74 10.66
N ILE A 198 8.50 -9.35 9.58
CA ILE A 198 7.73 -10.34 8.80
C ILE A 198 7.35 -11.52 9.69
N GLN A 199 8.29 -12.06 10.47
CA GLN A 199 7.99 -13.18 11.36
C GLN A 199 6.91 -12.81 12.38
N ALA A 200 7.04 -11.67 13.04
CA ALA A 200 6.03 -11.19 13.99
C ALA A 200 4.65 -11.01 13.32
N LEU A 201 4.62 -10.54 12.06
CA LEU A 201 3.38 -10.38 11.29
C LEU A 201 2.76 -11.73 10.90
N GLU A 202 3.56 -12.75 10.57
CA GLU A 202 3.09 -14.11 10.30
C GLU A 202 2.48 -14.78 11.54
N GLU A 203 2.93 -14.39 12.74
CA GLU A 203 2.45 -14.89 14.03
C GLU A 203 1.31 -14.04 14.64
N ASP A 204 1.02 -12.86 14.09
CA ASP A 204 0.00 -11.95 14.60
C ASP A 204 -1.42 -12.43 14.27
N VAL A 205 -2.17 -12.82 15.29
CA VAL A 205 -3.52 -13.40 15.17
C VAL A 205 -4.52 -12.44 14.52
N ILE A 206 -4.40 -11.13 14.80
CA ILE A 206 -5.31 -10.11 14.27
C ILE A 206 -5.10 -9.94 12.77
N PHE A 207 -3.85 -9.95 12.32
CA PHE A 207 -3.49 -9.93 10.91
C PHE A 207 -3.88 -11.24 10.21
N GLY A 208 -3.58 -12.37 10.85
CA GLY A 208 -3.90 -13.71 10.35
C GLY A 208 -5.39 -13.97 10.12
N GLU A 209 -6.29 -13.29 10.83
CA GLU A 209 -7.75 -13.41 10.67
C GLU A 209 -8.22 -13.18 9.22
N PHE A 210 -7.54 -12.30 8.48
CA PHE A 210 -7.94 -11.89 7.13
C PHE A 210 -7.08 -12.48 6.02
N VAL A 211 -6.02 -13.21 6.36
CA VAL A 211 -5.07 -13.79 5.40
C VAL A 211 -5.34 -15.27 5.23
N THR A 212 -5.81 -15.64 4.04
CA THR A 212 -6.23 -17.02 3.74
C THR A 212 -5.08 -17.99 3.49
N THR A 213 -3.92 -17.51 3.03
CA THR A 213 -2.77 -18.38 2.71
C THR A 213 -1.49 -17.56 2.70
N LEU A 214 -0.49 -17.96 3.49
CA LEU A 214 0.90 -17.65 3.17
C LEU A 214 1.19 -18.42 1.89
N VAL A 215 1.45 -17.76 0.76
CA VAL A 215 1.83 -18.50 -0.45
C VAL A 215 3.15 -19.20 -0.14
N VAL A 216 3.08 -20.49 0.21
CA VAL A 216 4.24 -21.33 0.51
C VAL A 216 4.98 -21.56 -0.80
N GLY A 217 5.95 -20.71 -1.09
CA GLY A 217 6.72 -20.77 -2.32
C GLY A 217 7.55 -19.51 -2.54
N LEU A 218 8.80 -19.58 -2.08
CA LEU A 218 9.87 -18.56 -2.16
C LEU A 218 9.73 -17.37 -1.20
N GLU A 219 10.25 -17.58 0.00
CA GLU A 219 10.91 -16.50 0.73
C GLU A 219 12.10 -16.01 -0.09
N ARG A 220 12.19 -14.69 -0.25
CA ARG A 220 13.32 -14.05 -0.93
C ARG A 220 14.01 -13.17 0.09
N THR A 221 15.30 -13.42 0.29
CA THR A 221 16.13 -12.70 1.24
C THR A 221 17.35 -12.14 0.51
N ILE A 222 17.59 -10.84 0.63
CA ILE A 222 18.76 -10.18 0.04
C ILE A 222 19.62 -9.62 1.17
N ARG A 223 20.93 -9.86 1.12
CA ARG A 223 21.89 -9.14 1.98
C ARG A 223 22.02 -7.73 1.43
N ALA A 224 21.83 -6.70 2.26
CA ALA A 224 22.14 -5.33 1.88
C ALA A 224 23.55 -5.30 1.29
N ARG A 225 23.69 -4.86 0.05
CA ARG A 225 25.01 -4.55 -0.51
C ARG A 225 25.48 -3.29 0.22
N ILE A 226 26.49 -3.47 1.05
CA ILE A 226 27.31 -2.40 1.66
C ILE A 226 28.01 -1.66 0.53
#